data_AF-A0A516W6L5-F1
#
_entry.id   AF-A0A516W6L5-F1
#
_cell.length_a   1.000
_cell.length_b   1.000
_cell.length_c   1.000
_cell.angle_alpha   90.00
_cell.angle_beta   90.00
_cell.angle_gamma   90.00
#
_symmetry.space_group_name_H-M   'P 1'
#
loop_
_entity.id
_entity.type
_entity.pdbx_description
1 polymer ?
#
loop_
_entity_poly.entity_id
_entity_poly.type
_entity_poly.pdbx_seq_one_letter_code
_entity_poly.pdbx_strand_id
1 'polypeptide(L)'
;MKFSIPTITWVASAVLLGLPALAWGDSRPDAKLMQDYNDSQFCAALLQQLGGADNERKAALALAHAKNLAPAAGDTTAEAFNAAYHDTTLILGMADEKEMKQFTQFCLSRW
;
A
#
# COMPACT_ATOMS: atom_id res chain seq x y z
N MET A 1 -65.59 1.99 5.98
CA MET A 1 -64.16 2.29 5.74
C MET A 1 -63.78 1.64 4.42
N LYS A 2 -63.46 2.44 3.40
CA LYS A 2 -63.06 1.99 2.05
C LYS A 2 -61.54 1.77 2.06
N PHE A 3 -61.08 0.57 1.73
CA PHE A 3 -59.69 0.34 1.34
C PHE A 3 -59.69 -0.33 -0.04
N SER A 4 -59.43 0.49 -1.05
CA SER A 4 -59.12 0.06 -2.40
C SER A 4 -57.68 -0.46 -2.44
N ILE A 5 -57.48 -1.67 -2.96
CA ILE A 5 -56.15 -2.19 -3.29
C ILE A 5 -56.05 -2.16 -4.82
N PRO A 6 -55.13 -1.40 -5.42
CA PRO A 6 -54.96 -1.40 -6.85
C PRO A 6 -54.18 -2.65 -7.31
N THR A 7 -54.73 -3.29 -8.33
CA THR A 7 -54.07 -4.22 -9.25
C THR A 7 -52.74 -3.65 -9.75
N ILE A 8 -51.62 -4.31 -9.42
CA ILE A 8 -50.33 -4.03 -10.04
C ILE A 8 -50.05 -5.13 -11.07
N THR A 9 -50.31 -4.78 -12.31
CA THR A 9 -49.88 -5.45 -13.53
C THR A 9 -48.36 -5.42 -13.67
N TRP A 10 -47.79 -6.61 -13.86
CA TRP A 10 -46.60 -6.96 -14.63
C TRP A 10 -45.81 -5.82 -15.28
N VAL A 11 -44.52 -5.74 -14.94
CA VAL A 11 -43.49 -5.39 -15.93
C VAL A 11 -42.39 -6.44 -15.86
N ALA A 12 -42.45 -7.39 -16.79
CA ALA A 12 -41.32 -8.20 -17.17
C ALA A 12 -40.36 -7.31 -17.95
N SER A 13 -39.22 -6.97 -17.35
CA SER A 13 -38.07 -6.42 -18.06
C SER A 13 -36.93 -7.43 -17.97
N ALA A 14 -37.02 -8.44 -18.83
CA ALA A 14 -35.83 -9.09 -19.34
C ALA A 14 -35.20 -8.11 -20.34
N VAL A 15 -33.90 -7.86 -20.18
CA VAL A 15 -32.85 -7.69 -21.21
C VAL A 15 -31.68 -6.99 -20.49
N LEU A 16 -30.89 -7.77 -19.74
CA LEU A 16 -29.52 -7.41 -19.41
C LEU A 16 -28.67 -7.78 -20.64
N LEU A 17 -28.74 -6.93 -21.66
CA LEU A 17 -27.77 -6.96 -22.76
C LEU A 17 -26.39 -6.66 -22.19
N GLY A 18 -25.45 -7.55 -22.53
CA GLY A 18 -24.09 -7.60 -22.01
C GLY A 18 -23.44 -6.24 -21.82
N LEU A 19 -23.26 -5.87 -20.55
CA LEU A 19 -22.13 -5.04 -20.20
C LEU A 19 -20.88 -5.87 -20.52
N PRO A 20 -19.87 -5.31 -21.22
CA PRO A 20 -18.57 -5.92 -21.18
C PRO A 20 -18.20 -5.96 -19.71
N ALA A 21 -18.10 -7.16 -19.15
CA ALA A 21 -17.34 -7.35 -17.94
C ALA A 21 -15.95 -6.84 -18.29
N LEU A 22 -15.68 -5.58 -17.95
CA LEU A 22 -14.34 -5.07 -17.81
C LEU A 22 -13.74 -5.95 -16.73
N ALA A 23 -13.17 -7.06 -17.18
CA ALA A 23 -12.16 -7.79 -16.45
C ALA A 23 -11.01 -6.78 -16.31
N TRP A 24 -11.10 -5.93 -15.30
CA TRP A 24 -9.94 -5.33 -14.68
C TRP A 24 -9.14 -6.53 -14.21
N GLY A 25 -8.24 -7.00 -15.07
CA GLY A 25 -7.28 -8.03 -14.74
C GLY A 25 -6.70 -7.63 -13.40
N ASP A 26 -6.74 -8.57 -12.45
CA ASP A 26 -6.31 -8.41 -11.06
C ASP A 26 -4.83 -8.01 -11.08
N SER A 27 -4.57 -6.73 -11.33
CA SER A 27 -3.25 -6.13 -11.51
C SER A 27 -2.72 -5.71 -10.15
N ARG A 28 -3.00 -6.53 -9.13
CA ARG A 28 -2.43 -6.33 -7.81
C ARG A 28 -0.95 -6.63 -7.96
N PRO A 29 -0.06 -5.71 -7.55
CA PRO A 29 1.35 -5.99 -7.60
C PRO A 29 1.64 -7.27 -6.80
N ASP A 30 2.62 -8.06 -7.26
CA ASP A 30 3.05 -9.28 -6.59
C ASP A 30 3.19 -9.01 -5.08
N ALA A 31 2.60 -9.86 -4.23
CA ALA A 31 2.66 -9.71 -2.78
C ALA A 31 4.12 -9.59 -2.29
N LYS A 32 5.04 -10.29 -2.95
CA LYS A 32 6.48 -10.20 -2.66
C LYS A 32 7.04 -8.82 -3.02
N LEU A 33 6.62 -8.24 -4.14
CA LEU A 33 7.04 -6.91 -4.57
C LEU A 33 6.55 -5.84 -3.59
N MET A 34 5.28 -5.88 -3.20
CA MET A 34 4.72 -4.93 -2.23
C MET A 34 5.40 -5.07 -0.87
N GLN A 35 5.68 -6.30 -0.44
CA GLN A 35 6.42 -6.52 0.79
C GLN A 35 7.83 -5.91 0.70
N ASP A 36 8.59 -6.20 -0.36
CA ASP A 36 9.95 -5.68 -0.50
C ASP A 36 10.00 -4.15 -0.62
N TYR A 37 9.00 -3.56 -1.27
CA TYR A 37 8.81 -2.12 -1.36
C TYR A 37 8.55 -1.49 0.02
N ASN A 38 7.54 -2.00 0.73
CA ASN A 38 7.14 -1.49 2.04
C ASN A 38 8.25 -1.70 3.08
N ASP A 39 8.88 -2.88 3.12
CA ASP A 39 9.99 -3.19 4.03
C ASP A 39 11.17 -2.23 3.81
N SER A 40 11.43 -1.86 2.55
CA SER A 40 12.53 -0.94 2.22
C SER A 40 12.23 0.50 2.62
N GLN A 41 10.99 0.97 2.42
CA GLN A 41 10.55 2.28 2.93
C GLN A 41 10.63 2.32 4.45
N PHE A 42 10.12 1.29 5.12
CA PHE A 42 10.10 1.21 6.57
C PHE A 42 11.51 1.17 7.16
N CYS A 43 12.41 0.36 6.58
CA CYS A 43 13.80 0.31 7.01
C CYS A 43 14.55 1.62 6.75
N ALA A 44 14.30 2.31 5.63
CA ALA A 44 14.89 3.62 5.38
C ALA A 44 14.50 4.63 6.48
N ALA A 45 13.21 4.72 6.79
CA ALA A 45 12.69 5.61 7.82
C ALA A 45 13.25 5.27 9.21
N LEU A 46 13.23 3.99 9.58
CA LEU A 46 13.70 3.52 10.89
C LEU A 46 15.20 3.75 11.08
N LEU A 47 16.03 3.35 10.11
CA LEU A 47 17.48 3.53 10.19
C LEU A 47 17.85 5.02 10.26
N GLN A 48 17.11 5.88 9.56
CA GLN A 48 17.28 7.32 9.65
C GLN A 48 16.91 7.87 11.03
N GLN A 49 15.85 7.35 11.66
CA GLN A 49 15.46 7.73 13.03
C GLN A 49 16.45 7.25 14.10
N LEU A 50 17.07 6.09 13.91
CA LEU A 50 18.12 5.59 14.81
C LEU A 50 19.39 6.44 14.75
N GLY A 51 19.64 7.08 13.61
CA GLY A 51 20.74 8.03 13.41
C GLY A 51 22.13 7.40 13.43
N GLY A 52 23.14 8.22 13.16
CA GLY A 52 24.54 7.82 13.07
C GLY A 52 24.96 7.43 11.65
N ALA A 53 26.22 7.68 11.31
CA ALA A 53 26.71 7.64 9.92
C ALA A 53 26.49 6.29 9.22
N ASP A 54 26.64 5.16 9.92
CA ASP A 54 26.40 3.84 9.31
C ASP A 54 24.92 3.60 9.02
N ASN A 55 24.04 3.95 9.95
CA ASN A 55 22.60 3.81 9.76
C ASN A 55 22.08 4.77 8.67
N GLU A 56 22.60 5.99 8.59
CA GLU A 56 22.26 6.94 7.52
C GLU A 56 22.64 6.41 6.14
N ARG A 57 23.82 5.77 6.03
CA ARG A 57 24.25 5.11 4.79
C ARG A 57 23.30 3.97 4.42
N LYS A 58 22.95 3.12 5.39
CA LYS A 58 22.00 2.01 5.19
C LYS A 58 20.60 2.50 4.82
N ALA A 59 20.13 3.57 5.45
CA ALA A 59 18.87 4.22 5.14
C ALA A 59 18.85 4.72 3.70
N ALA A 60 19.94 5.33 3.22
CA ALA A 60 20.06 5.76 1.83
C ALA A 60 20.00 4.60 0.83
N LEU A 61 20.64 3.46 1.16
CA LEU A 61 20.56 2.24 0.34
C LEU A 61 19.14 1.68 0.29
N ALA A 62 18.48 1.59 1.45
CA ALA A 62 17.10 1.12 1.56
C ALA A 62 16.14 2.02 0.76
N LEU A 63 16.29 3.34 0.87
CA LEU A 63 15.47 4.31 0.17
C LEU A 63 15.68 4.25 -1.36
N ALA A 64 16.93 4.06 -1.80
CA ALA A 64 17.24 3.89 -3.21
C ALA A 64 16.59 2.62 -3.78
N HIS A 65 16.61 1.51 -3.02
CA HIS A 65 15.94 0.28 -3.42
C HIS A 65 14.41 0.46 -3.50
N ALA A 66 13.80 1.11 -2.49
CA ALA A 66 12.37 1.42 -2.52
C ALA A 66 11.98 2.23 -3.77
N LYS A 67 12.77 3.25 -4.13
CA LYS A 67 12.54 4.06 -5.35
C LYS A 67 12.64 3.22 -6.63
N ASN A 68 13.53 2.24 -6.68
CA ASN A 68 13.65 1.35 -7.83
C ASN A 68 12.43 0.41 -7.98
N LEU A 69 11.80 0.03 -6.86
CA LEU A 69 10.59 -0.81 -6.85
C LEU A 69 9.30 -0.01 -7.09
N ALA A 70 9.29 1.28 -6.73
CA ALA A 70 8.10 2.14 -6.71
C ALA A 70 7.23 2.07 -7.99
N PRO A 71 7.79 2.15 -9.22
CA PRO A 71 6.96 2.10 -10.42
C PRO A 71 6.20 0.77 -10.58
N ALA A 72 6.83 -0.35 -10.21
CA ALA A 72 6.21 -1.66 -10.27
C ALA A 72 5.18 -1.87 -9.13
N ALA A 73 5.38 -1.20 -7.99
CA ALA A 73 4.47 -1.18 -6.86
C ALA A 73 3.25 -0.26 -7.07
N GLY A 74 3.24 0.57 -8.12
CA GLY A 74 2.14 1.48 -8.47
C GLY A 74 2.44 2.96 -8.24
N ASP A 75 3.56 3.30 -7.60
CA ASP A 75 4.00 4.67 -7.35
C ASP A 75 4.87 5.17 -8.49
N THR A 76 4.23 5.55 -9.60
CA THR A 76 4.92 5.93 -10.85
C THR A 76 5.40 7.38 -10.88
N THR A 77 5.12 8.18 -9.86
CA THR A 77 5.58 9.58 -9.76
C THR A 77 6.34 9.81 -8.46
N ALA A 78 7.16 10.87 -8.45
CA ALA A 78 7.88 11.28 -7.25
C ALA A 78 6.91 11.71 -6.14
N GLU A 79 5.81 12.37 -6.49
CA GLU A 79 4.79 12.79 -5.53
C GLU A 79 4.10 11.59 -4.87
N ALA A 80 3.73 10.57 -5.64
CA ALA A 80 3.12 9.35 -5.11
C ALA A 80 4.07 8.62 -4.16
N PHE A 81 5.32 8.41 -4.58
CA PHE A 81 6.35 7.81 -3.74
C PHE A 81 6.58 8.61 -2.44
N ASN A 82 6.69 9.95 -2.54
CA ASN A 82 6.93 10.80 -1.39
C ASN A 82 5.74 10.78 -0.40
N ALA A 83 4.51 10.71 -0.90
CA ALA A 83 3.32 10.55 -0.05
C ALA A 83 3.34 9.21 0.69
N ALA A 84 3.58 8.09 -0.02
CA ALA A 84 3.68 6.76 0.60
C ALA A 84 4.83 6.67 1.62
N TYR A 85 5.98 7.27 1.31
CA TYR A 85 7.11 7.33 2.23
C TYR A 85 6.80 8.20 3.46
N HIS A 86 6.10 9.32 3.28
CA HIS A 86 5.65 10.15 4.40
C HIS A 86 4.70 9.38 5.32
N ASP A 87 3.71 8.67 4.77
CA ASP A 87 2.79 7.84 5.54
C ASP A 87 3.54 6.77 6.35
N THR A 88 4.57 6.16 5.75
CA THR A 88 5.46 5.22 6.43
C THR A 88 6.14 5.85 7.66
N THR A 89 6.65 7.08 7.53
CA THR A 89 7.27 7.79 8.67
C THR A 89 6.28 8.09 9.79
N LEU A 90 5.01 8.35 9.46
CA LEU A 90 3.95 8.55 10.45
C LEU A 90 3.60 7.26 11.19
N ILE A 91 3.47 6.15 10.45
CA ILE A 91 3.21 4.82 11.03
C ILE A 91 4.32 4.45 12.01
N LEU A 92 5.58 4.64 11.60
CA LEU A 92 6.73 4.37 12.43
C LEU A 92 6.71 5.17 13.75
N GLY A 93 6.31 6.44 13.69
CA GLY A 93 6.18 7.29 14.88
C GLY A 93 5.07 6.86 15.85
N MET A 94 4.15 6.00 15.43
CA MET A 94 3.06 5.47 16.26
C MET A 94 3.31 4.04 16.77
N ALA A 95 4.36 3.36 16.31
CA ALA A 95 4.63 1.96 16.63
C ALA A 95 5.18 1.77 18.06
N ASP A 96 4.76 0.71 18.74
CA ASP A 96 5.25 0.36 20.08
C ASP A 96 6.72 -0.10 20.01
N GLU A 97 7.55 0.35 20.95
CA GLU A 97 8.99 0.01 21.04
C GLU A 97 9.24 -1.50 21.00
N LYS A 98 8.34 -2.31 21.57
CA LYS A 98 8.47 -3.77 21.62
C LYS A 98 8.27 -4.41 20.26
N GLU A 99 7.30 -3.93 19.48
CA GLU A 99 7.04 -4.39 18.11
C GLU A 99 8.18 -3.94 17.18
N MET A 100 8.71 -2.75 17.43
CA MET A 100 9.82 -2.18 16.68
C MET A 100 11.15 -2.89 16.87
N LYS A 101 11.37 -3.58 17.99
CA LYS A 101 12.65 -4.25 18.26
C LYS A 101 12.99 -5.34 17.24
N GLN A 102 12.00 -6.17 16.86
CA GLN A 102 12.22 -7.24 15.87
C GLN A 102 12.46 -6.66 14.47
N PHE A 103 11.67 -5.66 14.09
CA PHE A 103 11.85 -4.93 12.83
C PHE A 103 13.18 -4.18 12.76
N THR A 104 13.65 -3.63 13.88
CA THR A 104 14.95 -2.97 13.97
C THR A 104 16.09 -3.91 13.66
N GLN A 105 16.09 -5.12 14.24
CA GLN A 105 17.11 -6.13 13.95
C GLN A 105 17.07 -6.60 12.49
N PHE A 106 15.87 -6.73 11.92
CA PHE A 106 15.72 -7.03 10.50
C PHE A 106 16.36 -5.93 9.63
N CYS A 107 16.02 -4.66 9.85
CA CYS A 107 16.57 -3.56 9.07
C CYS A 107 18.08 -3.40 9.22
N LEU A 108 18.62 -3.58 10.43
CA LEU A 108 20.06 -3.51 10.69
C LEU A 108 20.85 -4.65 10.03
N SER A 109 20.24 -5.83 9.84
CA SER A 109 20.90 -6.99 9.23
C SER A 109 20.76 -7.04 7.71
N ARG A 110 19.69 -6.47 7.16
CA ARG A 110 19.40 -6.47 5.73
C ARG A 110 20.24 -5.48 4.94
N TRP A 111 20.46 -4.28 5.50
CA TRP A 111 21.15 -3.15 4.85
C TRP A 111 22.54 -2.94 5.45
#